data_AF-A0AAN7Q0H3-F1
#
_entry.id   AF-A0AAN7Q0H3-F1
#
_cell.length_a   1.000
_cell.length_b   1.000
_cell.length_c   1.000
_cell.angle_alpha   90.00
_cell.angle_beta   90.00
_cell.angle_gamma   90.00
#
_symmetry.space_group_name_H-M   'P 1'
#
loop_
_entity.id
_entity.type
_entity.pdbx_description
1 polymer ?
#
loop_
_entity_poly.entity_id
_entity_poly.type
_entity_poly.pdbx_seq_one_letter_code
_entity_poly.pdbx_strand_id
1 'polypeptide(L)' 'MRIASCTSVYLEKVKVTDCIHFTEALQIAFALYFNMNLEYPKAISTTLEMIQRYFLKIHQDSGTKSQKISSSKKSDWFNE' A
#
# COMPACT_ATOMS: atom_id res chain seq x y z
N MET A 1 18.95 -23.64 18.36
CA MET A 1 19.66 -22.95 17.26
C MET A 1 18.68 -21.96 16.62
N ARG A 2 18.63 -20.70 17.10
CA ARG A 2 17.79 -19.66 16.47
C ARG A 2 18.69 -18.82 15.60
N ILE A 3 18.59 -18.99 14.29
CA ILE A 3 19.18 -18.05 13.34
C ILE A 3 18.30 -16.79 13.46
N ALA A 4 18.76 -15.82 14.24
CA ALA A 4 18.25 -14.47 14.13
C ALA A 4 18.73 -13.99 12.76
N SER A 5 17.88 -14.12 11.75
CA SER A 5 18.15 -13.62 10.40
C SER A 5 18.09 -12.10 10.43
N CYS A 6 19.16 -11.48 10.95
CA CYS A 6 19.34 -10.04 10.89
C CYS A 6 19.31 -9.63 9.41
N THR A 7 18.22 -9.00 9.01
CA THR A 7 17.98 -8.59 7.63
C THR A 7 18.18 -7.09 7.61
N SER A 8 19.28 -6.63 7.03
CA SER A 8 19.52 -5.20 6.84
C SER A 8 18.75 -4.70 5.62
N VAL A 9 17.96 -3.64 5.81
CA VAL A 9 17.24 -2.98 4.71
C VAL A 9 18.14 -1.89 4.14
N TYR A 10 18.41 -1.98 2.84
CA TYR A 10 19.16 -0.99 2.10
C TYR A 10 18.22 -0.25 1.16
N LEU A 11 18.32 1.08 1.17
CA LEU A 11 17.73 1.94 0.16
C LEU A 11 18.87 2.42 -0.74
N GLU A 12 18.86 1.96 -1.99
CA GLU A 12 19.95 2.13 -2.95
C GLU A 12 21.31 1.64 -2.41
N LYS A 13 22.03 2.50 -1.69
CA LYS A 13 23.35 2.23 -1.09
C LYS A 13 23.44 2.66 0.37
N VAL A 14 22.36 3.20 0.94
CA VAL A 14 22.30 3.64 2.32
C VAL A 14 21.59 2.58 3.14
N LYS A 15 22.23 2.14 4.21
CA LYS A 15 21.62 1.26 5.20
C LYS A 15 20.57 2.06 5.96
N VAL A 16 19.30 1.69 5.84
CA VAL A 16 18.20 2.37 6.51
C VAL A 16 18.10 1.89 7.95
N THR A 17 17.99 0.57 8.13
CA THR A 17 17.92 -0.04 9.46
C THR A 17 18.23 -1.54 9.40
N ASP A 18 18.55 -2.10 10.55
CA ASP A 18 18.59 -3.55 10.74
C ASP A 18 17.25 -4.04 11.29
N CYS A 19 16.73 -5.10 10.68
CA CYS A 19 15.51 -5.75 11.12
C CYS A 19 15.84 -7.16 11.64
N ILE A 20 15.14 -7.56 12.70
CA ILE A 20 15.28 -8.92 13.25
C ILE A 20 14.33 -9.87 12.52
N HIS A 21 13.20 -9.34 12.04
CA HIS A 21 12.17 -10.09 11.36
C HIS A 21 11.96 -9.63 9.92
N PHE A 22 11.72 -10.58 9.03
CA PHE A 22 11.39 -10.30 7.62
C PHE A 22 10.15 -9.41 7.49
N THR A 23 9.14 -9.61 8.35
CA THR A 23 7.92 -8.80 8.33
C THR A 23 8.19 -7.31 8.57
N GLU A 24 9.14 -6.98 9.45
CA GLU A 24 9.54 -5.59 9.71
C GLU A 24 10.22 -4.99 8.48
N ALA A 25 11.13 -5.74 7.86
CA ALA A 25 11.80 -5.33 6.63
C ALA A 25 10.79 -5.09 5.49
N LEU A 26 9.79 -5.96 5.35
CA LEU A 26 8.73 -5.82 4.35
C LEU A 26 7.85 -4.60 4.62
N GLN A 27 7.51 -4.32 5.89
CA GLN A 27 6.75 -3.13 6.26
C GLN A 27 7.52 -1.85 5.90
N ILE A 28 8.83 -1.81 6.16
CA ILE A 28 9.67 -0.67 5.80
C ILE A 28 9.76 -0.51 4.28
N ALA A 29 9.97 -1.60 3.54
CA ALA A 29 9.97 -1.57 2.07
C ALA A 29 8.64 -1.05 1.51
N PHE A 30 7.51 -1.50 2.08
CA PHE A 30 6.19 -1.01 1.71
C PHE A 30 6.00 0.48 2.06
N ALA A 31 6.44 0.91 3.24
CA ALA A 31 6.34 2.31 3.66
C ALA A 31 7.14 3.23 2.73
N LEU A 32 8.35 2.81 2.33
CA LEU A 32 9.19 3.54 1.38
C LEU A 32 8.54 3.60 -0.01
N TYR A 33 8.03 2.45 -0.51
CA TYR A 33 7.29 2.40 -1.77
C TYR A 33 6.07 3.33 -1.79
N PHE A 34 5.22 3.26 -0.76
CA PHE A 34 3.97 4.00 -0.71
C PHE A 34 4.15 5.50 -0.42
N ASN A 35 5.01 5.87 0.54
CA ASN A 35 5.16 7.28 0.95
C ASN A 35 6.14 8.06 0.07
N MET A 36 7.23 7.41 -0.36
CA MET A 36 8.27 8.08 -1.15
C MET A 36 8.10 7.85 -2.66
N ASN A 37 7.08 7.07 -3.07
CA ASN A 37 6.78 6.74 -4.46
C ASN A 37 8.01 6.22 -5.22
N LEU A 38 8.78 5.34 -4.57
CA LEU A 38 10.01 4.79 -5.15
C LEU A 38 9.69 3.82 -6.29
N GLU A 39 10.43 3.97 -7.38
CA GLU A 39 10.36 3.05 -8.51
C GLU A 39 11.21 1.81 -8.21
N TYR A 40 10.56 0.73 -7.79
CA TYR A 40 11.21 -0.56 -7.63
C TYR A 40 11.11 -1.42 -8.90
N PRO A 41 11.97 -2.43 -9.08
CA PRO A 41 11.83 -3.41 -10.15
C PRO A 41 10.44 -4.05 -10.19
N LYS A 42 9.94 -4.33 -11.39
CA LYS A 42 8.57 -4.80 -11.65
C LYS A 42 8.11 -5.96 -10.76
N ALA A 43 9.00 -6.92 -10.48
CA ALA A 43 8.66 -8.09 -9.67
C ALA A 43 8.27 -7.73 -8.23
N ILE A 44 9.08 -6.90 -7.55
CA ILE A 44 8.79 -6.47 -6.18
C ILE A 44 7.67 -5.43 -6.14
N SER A 45 7.58 -4.55 -7.15
CA SER A 45 6.46 -3.59 -7.28
C SER A 45 5.12 -4.33 -7.32
N THR A 46 5.05 -5.43 -8.09
CA THR A 46 3.83 -6.25 -8.19
C THR A 46 3.43 -6.84 -6.83
N THR A 47 4.40 -7.33 -6.05
CA THR A 47 4.14 -7.85 -4.70
C THR A 47 3.67 -6.76 -3.74
N LEU A 48 4.29 -5.57 -3.77
CA LEU A 48 3.90 -4.45 -2.92
C LEU A 48 2.52 -3.90 -3.31
N GLU A 49 2.20 -3.83 -4.61
CA GLU A 49 0.85 -3.51 -5.10
C GLU A 49 -0.19 -4.53 -4.68
N MET A 50 0.15 -5.82 -4.69
CA MET A 50 -0.74 -6.87 -4.19
C MET A 50 -1.03 -6.65 -2.70
N ILE A 51 0.00 -6.36 -1.89
CA ILE A 51 -0.16 -6.05 -0.47
C ILE A 51 -1.04 -4.82 -0.28
N GLN A 52 -0.78 -3.75 -1.04
CA GLN A 52 -1.54 -2.51 -1.00
C GLN A 52 -3.02 -2.74 -1.30
N ARG A 53 -3.34 -3.43 -2.40
CA ARG A 53 -4.71 -3.56 -2.92
C ARG A 53 -5.50 -4.67 -2.23
N TYR A 54 -4.89 -5.83 -2.00
CA TYR A 54 -5.62 -6.98 -1.46
C TYR A 54 -5.63 -7.01 0.07
N PHE A 55 -4.52 -6.70 0.73
CA PHE A 55 -4.44 -6.77 2.18
C PHE A 55 -4.84 -5.47 2.85
N LEU A 56 -4.38 -4.32 2.33
CA LEU A 56 -4.66 -3.01 2.91
C LEU A 56 -5.87 -2.30 2.30
N LYS A 57 -6.41 -2.83 1.18
CA LYS A 57 -7.55 -2.23 0.44
C LYS A 57 -7.33 -0.77 0.05
N ILE A 58 -6.07 -0.37 -0.15
CA ILE A 58 -5.71 0.98 -0.58
C ILE A 58 -5.79 1.04 -2.10
N HIS A 59 -6.91 1.57 -2.60
CA HIS A 59 -7.14 1.79 -4.03
C HIS A 59 -6.64 3.19 -4.44
N GLN A 60 -5.50 3.27 -5.14
CA GLN A 60 -4.97 4.54 -5.67
C GLN A 60 -5.98 5.26 -6.59
N ASP A 61 -6.78 4.52 -7.36
CA ASP A 61 -7.82 5.09 -8.25
C ASP A 61 -9.08 5.55 -7.51
N SER A 62 -9.28 5.12 -6.27
CA SER A 62 -10.39 5.58 -5.43
C SER A 62 -9.90 6.67 -4.50
N GLY A 63 -9.47 7.81 -5.07
CA GLY A 63 -9.23 9.00 -4.27
C GLY A 63 -10.46 9.29 -3.41
N THR A 64 -10.27 9.72 -2.16
CA THR A 64 -11.33 10.02 -1.18
C THR A 64 -12.36 11.04 -1.69
N LYS A 65 -12.07 11.72 -2.81
CA LYS A 65 -12.96 12.65 -3.52
C LYS A 65 -13.86 12.01 -4.60
N SER A 66 -13.66 10.74 -4.95
CA SER A 66 -14.45 10.05 -5.99
C SER A 66 -15.76 9.45 -5.47
N GLN A 67 -16.01 9.47 -4.16
CA GLN A 67 -17.32 9.17 -3.60
C GLN A 67 -18.19 10.43 -3.68
N LYS A 68 -18.47 10.92 -4.89
CA LYS A 68 -19.67 11.73 -5.09
C LYS A 68 -20.83 10.76 -4.93
N ILE A 69 -21.41 10.71 -3.75
CA ILE A 69 -22.74 10.16 -3.53
C ILE A 69 -23.64 10.96 -4.46
N SER A 70 -23.92 10.45 -5.66
CA SER A 70 -25.00 10.94 -6.48
C SER A 70 -26.27 10.55 -5.73
N SER A 71 -26.77 11.45 -4.88
CA SER A 71 -28.14 11.40 -4.38
C SER A 71 -29.05 11.46 -5.60
N SER A 72 -29.36 10.29 -6.14
CA SER A 72 -30.31 10.17 -7.24
C SER A 72 -31.64 10.70 -6.73
N LYS A 73 -32.03 11.84 -7.31
CA LYS A 73 -33.31 12.53 -7.11
C LYS A 73 -34.45 11.51 -7.12
N LYS A 74 -35.14 11.36 -5.99
CA LYS A 74 -36.48 10.78 -5.98
C LYS A 74 -37.42 11.93 -6.36
N SER A 75 -37.86 11.96 -7.62
CA SER A 75 -38.85 12.93 -8.09
C SER A 75 -40.23 12.50 -7.61
N ASP A 76 -40.84 13.32 -6.76
CA ASP A 76 -42.25 13.25 -6.36
C ASP A 76 -43.16 13.80 -7.48
N TRP A 77 -43.86 12.94 -8.23
CA TRP A 77 -45.06 13.22 -9.06
C TRP A 77 -45.70 11.83 -9.31
N PHE A 78 -46.94 11.45 -8.97
CA PHE A 78 -48.22 12.16 -8.85
C PHE A 78 -49.25 11.26 -8.09
N ASN A 79 -50.27 11.88 -7.49
CA ASN A 79 -51.46 11.27 -6.83
C ASN A 79 -52.21 10.24 -7.71
N GLU A 80 -52.77 9.21 -7.07
CA GLU A 80 -54.22 8.90 -7.10
C GLU A 80 -54.65 8.14 -5.84
#